data_AF-D8P827-F1
#
_entry.id   AF-D8P827-F1
#
_cell.length_a   1.000
_cell.length_b   1.000
_cell.length_c   1.000
_cell.angle_alpha   90.00
_cell.angle_beta   90.00
_cell.angle_gamma   90.00
#
_symmetry.space_group_name_H-M   'P 1'
#
loop_
_entity.id
_entity.type
_entity.pdbx_description
1 polymer ?
#
loop_
_entity_poly.entity_id
_entity_poly.type
_entity_poly.pdbx_seq_one_letter_code
_entity_poly.pdbx_strand_id
1 'polypeptide(L)'
;MGRLDVPKYFRVSGRFWFDERAAKWPDDLKLFALYILTNQHRTMEGIFVLPIPYMAADLRWPTKKIDHMMAALRDEEFISYDLDTSTILIRNALKYQSPENPNQSEACLRRIKELPKSSIVTEFQAMARKHCYRKGASASAQAFAQLLDKLLLEHFHEQLYPAGSTLNLESSSSPEPKTKSSSSPPLSSGVSLREMREERLAPHLRATEDVSSVRQLSEEYFGKTLQEAADG
;
A
#
# COMPACT_ATOMS: atom_id res chain seq x y z
N MET A 1 28.89 20.02 14.00
CA MET A 1 27.44 20.28 13.89
C MET A 1 26.75 18.95 13.67
N GLY A 2 26.02 18.45 14.67
CA GLY A 2 25.17 17.25 14.49
C GLY A 2 24.13 17.53 13.42
N ARG A 3 23.80 16.54 12.58
CA ARG A 3 22.66 16.62 11.67
C ARG A 3 21.46 17.09 12.50
N LEU A 4 20.81 18.17 12.07
CA LEU A 4 19.49 18.54 12.59
C LEU A 4 18.60 17.31 12.48
N ASP A 5 17.91 16.97 13.56
CA ASP A 5 17.07 15.78 13.65
C ASP A 5 15.91 15.97 12.66
N VAL A 6 16.03 15.38 11.47
CA VAL A 6 15.01 15.53 10.42
C VAL A 6 13.82 14.67 10.83
N PRO A 7 12.63 15.24 11.01
CA PRO A 7 11.45 14.48 11.39
C PRO A 7 11.18 13.35 10.39
N LYS A 8 11.08 12.11 10.89
CA LYS A 8 10.67 10.96 10.08
C LYS A 8 9.16 11.01 9.89
N TYR A 9 8.70 11.04 8.64
CA TYR A 9 7.28 11.01 8.30
C TYR A 9 6.95 9.83 7.39
N PHE A 10 5.71 9.36 7.45
CA PHE A 10 5.17 8.34 6.56
C PHE A 10 4.02 8.92 5.75
N ARG A 11 4.03 8.67 4.45
CA ARG A 11 3.01 9.18 3.53
C ARG A 11 1.76 8.31 3.62
N VAL A 12 0.63 8.91 4.00
CA VAL A 12 -0.71 8.34 3.86
C VAL A 12 -1.43 9.08 2.75
N SER A 13 -1.91 8.35 1.75
CA SER A 13 -2.70 8.97 0.68
C SER A 13 -4.05 9.41 1.23
N GLY A 14 -4.51 10.63 0.90
CA GLY A 14 -5.87 11.08 1.23
C GLY A 14 -6.96 10.16 0.65
N ARG A 15 -6.63 9.33 -0.35
CA ARG A 15 -7.51 8.26 -0.86
C ARG A 15 -7.93 7.27 0.21
N PHE A 16 -7.20 7.15 1.32
CA PHE A 16 -7.59 6.35 2.48
C PHE A 16 -9.03 6.64 2.92
N TRP A 17 -9.43 7.92 2.93
CA TRP A 17 -10.76 8.33 3.40
C TRP A 17 -11.90 7.99 2.45
N PHE A 18 -11.60 7.79 1.16
CA PHE A 18 -12.58 7.48 0.12
C PHE A 18 -12.41 6.07 -0.43
N ASP A 19 -11.52 5.26 0.16
CA ASP A 19 -11.40 3.85 -0.17
C ASP A 19 -12.67 3.12 0.26
N GLU A 20 -13.23 2.29 -0.62
CA GLU A 20 -14.55 1.68 -0.41
C GLU A 20 -14.62 0.83 0.86
N ARG A 21 -13.50 0.19 1.24
CA ARG A 21 -13.40 -0.61 2.46
C ARG A 21 -13.21 0.31 3.66
N ALA A 22 -12.17 1.14 3.61
CA ALA A 22 -11.78 1.97 4.75
C ALA A 22 -12.86 2.99 5.15
N ALA A 23 -13.65 3.50 4.21
CA ALA A 23 -14.75 4.42 4.50
C ALA A 23 -15.81 3.80 5.43
N LYS A 24 -16.06 2.50 5.30
CA LYS A 24 -17.08 1.73 6.05
C LYS A 24 -16.59 1.25 7.42
N TRP A 25 -15.29 1.33 7.69
CA TRP A 25 -14.72 0.88 8.96
C TRP A 25 -15.17 1.77 10.14
N PRO A 26 -15.32 1.19 11.34
CA PRO A 26 -15.51 1.98 12.55
C PRO A 26 -14.27 2.84 12.82
N ASP A 27 -14.46 3.92 13.60
CA ASP A 27 -13.43 4.93 13.82
C ASP A 27 -12.16 4.38 14.47
N ASP A 28 -12.29 3.42 15.37
CA ASP A 28 -11.13 2.80 16.02
C ASP A 28 -10.34 1.90 15.07
N LEU A 29 -10.99 1.19 14.15
CA LEU A 29 -10.31 0.43 13.11
C LEU A 29 -9.59 1.36 12.12
N LYS A 30 -10.18 2.51 11.76
CA LYS A 30 -9.53 3.56 10.95
C LYS A 30 -8.29 4.10 11.67
N LEU A 31 -8.41 4.43 12.95
CA LEU A 31 -7.29 4.90 13.77
C LEU A 31 -6.18 3.84 13.86
N PHE A 32 -6.55 2.57 14.06
CA PHE A 32 -5.59 1.47 14.12
C PHE A 32 -4.87 1.29 12.77
N ALA A 33 -5.59 1.32 11.65
CA ALA A 33 -4.99 1.26 10.32
C ALA A 33 -4.01 2.42 10.07
N LEU A 34 -4.38 3.65 10.46
CA LEU A 34 -3.49 4.81 10.37
C LEU A 34 -2.24 4.62 11.23
N TYR A 35 -2.39 4.14 12.47
CA TYR A 35 -1.25 3.81 13.33
C TYR A 35 -0.32 2.77 12.69
N ILE A 36 -0.85 1.69 12.10
CA ILE A 36 -0.03 0.72 11.36
C ILE A 36 0.72 1.37 10.19
N LEU A 37 0.09 2.35 9.51
CA LEU A 37 0.70 3.08 8.41
C LEU A 37 1.74 4.13 8.83
N THR A 38 1.77 4.56 10.09
CA THR A 38 2.57 5.72 10.52
C THR A 38 3.37 5.55 11.80
N ASN A 39 3.35 4.39 12.47
CA ASN A 39 4.11 4.18 13.70
C ASN A 39 5.63 4.25 13.48
N GLN A 40 6.38 4.49 14.56
CA GLN A 40 7.83 4.66 14.52
C GLN A 40 8.62 3.43 14.03
N HIS A 41 8.09 2.22 14.29
CA HIS A 41 8.70 0.95 13.91
C HIS A 41 8.58 0.65 12.42
N ARG A 42 7.71 1.36 11.71
CA ARG A 42 7.46 1.15 10.29
C ARG A 42 8.72 1.37 9.44
N THR A 43 8.88 0.49 8.46
CA THR A 43 9.83 0.58 7.35
C THR A 43 9.10 1.01 6.07
N MET A 44 9.82 1.48 5.04
CA MET A 44 9.16 2.01 3.83
C MET A 44 8.38 0.93 3.09
N GLU A 45 8.78 -0.32 3.24
CA GLU A 45 8.42 -1.39 2.31
C GLU A 45 7.24 -2.20 2.82
N GLY A 46 6.74 -1.86 4.01
CA GLY A 46 5.51 -2.38 4.58
C GLY A 46 5.66 -3.71 5.30
N ILE A 47 6.88 -4.21 5.51
CA ILE A 47 7.15 -5.39 6.33
C ILE A 47 8.15 -5.04 7.44
N PHE A 48 7.79 -5.28 8.69
CA PHE A 48 8.59 -4.91 9.86
C PHE A 48 8.13 -5.65 11.13
N VAL A 49 8.97 -5.63 12.16
CA VAL A 49 8.64 -6.22 13.47
C VAL A 49 7.85 -5.19 14.30
N LEU A 50 6.65 -5.57 14.74
CA LEU A 50 5.77 -4.76 15.57
C LEU A 50 5.05 -5.64 16.60
N PRO A 51 5.63 -5.85 17.79
CA PRO A 51 5.00 -6.59 18.88
C PRO A 51 3.71 -5.94 19.38
N ILE A 52 2.72 -6.76 19.71
CA ILE A 52 1.43 -6.36 20.31
C ILE A 52 1.61 -5.43 21.53
N PRO A 53 2.56 -5.66 22.45
CA PRO A 53 2.77 -4.75 23.59
C PRO A 53 3.12 -3.31 23.19
N TYR A 54 3.86 -3.10 22.10
CA TYR A 54 4.14 -1.73 21.62
C TYR A 54 2.88 -1.07 21.07
N MET A 55 2.07 -1.80 20.29
CA MET A 55 0.80 -1.30 19.78
C MET A 55 -0.15 -0.91 20.92
N ALA A 56 -0.24 -1.76 21.94
CA ALA A 56 -1.05 -1.51 23.14
C ALA A 56 -0.57 -0.29 23.91
N ALA A 57 0.75 -0.15 24.11
CA ALA A 57 1.34 0.98 24.81
C ALA A 57 1.15 2.31 24.05
N ASP A 58 1.45 2.32 22.75
CA ASP A 58 1.36 3.52 21.90
C ASP A 58 -0.07 4.06 21.82
N LEU A 59 -1.05 3.17 21.66
CA LEU A 59 -2.47 3.54 21.55
C LEU A 59 -3.17 3.65 22.90
N ARG A 60 -2.50 3.25 23.99
CA ARG A 60 -3.08 3.10 25.33
C ARG A 60 -4.34 2.24 25.33
N TRP A 61 -4.30 1.16 24.57
CA TRP A 61 -5.40 0.21 24.45
C TRP A 61 -5.06 -1.11 25.17
N PRO A 62 -6.05 -1.81 25.73
CA PRO A 62 -5.82 -3.15 26.25
C PRO A 62 -5.44 -4.09 25.09
N THR A 63 -4.57 -5.06 25.36
CA THR A 63 -4.09 -6.05 24.36
C THR A 63 -5.24 -6.76 23.65
N LYS A 64 -6.30 -7.11 24.39
CA LYS A 64 -7.52 -7.71 23.82
C LYS A 64 -8.15 -6.84 22.72
N LYS A 65 -8.08 -5.51 22.84
CA LYS A 65 -8.55 -4.60 21.78
C LYS A 65 -7.61 -4.62 20.58
N ILE A 66 -6.29 -4.66 20.81
CA ILE A 66 -5.30 -4.81 19.72
C ILE A 66 -5.55 -6.11 18.94
N ASP A 67 -5.77 -7.23 19.63
CA ASP A 67 -6.04 -8.53 18.99
C ASP A 67 -7.29 -8.47 18.10
N HIS A 68 -8.36 -7.82 18.58
CA HIS A 68 -9.59 -7.63 17.81
C HIS A 68 -9.36 -6.75 16.57
N MET A 69 -8.62 -5.65 16.71
CA MET A 69 -8.32 -4.75 15.60
C MET A 69 -7.39 -5.40 14.56
N MET A 70 -6.43 -6.20 15.02
CA MET A 70 -5.58 -7.01 14.15
C MET A 70 -6.39 -8.05 13.38
N ALA A 71 -7.34 -8.72 14.02
CA ALA A 71 -8.26 -9.65 13.34
C ALA A 71 -9.08 -8.92 12.28
N ALA A 72 -9.70 -7.79 12.63
CA ALA A 72 -10.49 -7.00 11.68
C ALA A 72 -9.68 -6.52 10.47
N LEU A 73 -8.44 -6.03 10.65
CA LEU A 73 -7.59 -5.63 9.52
C LEU A 73 -7.07 -6.82 8.68
N ARG A 74 -6.93 -8.02 9.28
CA ARG A 74 -6.61 -9.24 8.52
C ARG A 74 -7.79 -9.71 7.68
N ASP A 75 -8.99 -9.70 8.23
CA ASP A 75 -10.23 -10.03 7.50
C ASP A 75 -10.44 -9.07 6.33
N GLU A 76 -10.00 -7.82 6.51
CA GLU A 76 -10.00 -6.80 5.46
C GLU A 76 -8.82 -6.92 4.48
N GLU A 77 -8.01 -7.99 4.55
CA GLU A 77 -6.78 -8.18 3.77
C GLU A 77 -5.88 -6.92 3.73
N PHE A 78 -5.91 -6.12 4.79
CA PHE A 78 -5.11 -4.91 4.90
C PHE A 78 -3.70 -5.25 5.40
N ILE A 79 -3.62 -6.20 6.34
CA ILE A 79 -2.38 -6.71 6.90
C ILE A 79 -2.31 -8.25 6.90
N SER A 80 -1.10 -8.78 6.99
CA SER A 80 -0.79 -10.11 7.53
C SER A 80 0.06 -9.95 8.79
N TYR A 81 0.05 -10.93 9.69
CA TYR A 81 0.83 -10.87 10.93
C TYR A 81 1.28 -12.26 11.36
N ASP A 82 2.56 -12.38 11.68
CA ASP A 82 3.15 -13.57 12.29
C ASP A 82 3.31 -13.35 13.80
N LEU A 83 2.64 -14.20 14.59
CA LEU A 83 2.64 -14.13 16.05
C LEU A 83 4.02 -14.49 16.63
N ASP A 84 4.73 -15.45 16.05
CA ASP A 84 5.96 -15.99 16.63
C ASP A 84 7.11 -14.98 16.53
N THR A 85 7.18 -14.26 15.41
CA THR A 85 8.21 -13.24 15.17
C THR A 85 7.74 -11.81 15.41
N SER A 86 6.45 -11.63 15.72
CA SER A 86 5.79 -10.32 15.76
C SER A 86 5.99 -9.50 14.47
N THR A 87 6.10 -10.17 13.32
CA THR A 87 6.31 -9.49 12.04
C THR A 87 4.97 -9.16 11.41
N ILE A 88 4.76 -7.89 11.05
CA ILE A 88 3.59 -7.40 10.34
C ILE A 88 3.92 -7.11 8.88
N LEU A 89 2.98 -7.40 7.98
CA LEU A 89 3.03 -7.06 6.57
C LEU A 89 1.80 -6.22 6.20
N ILE A 90 1.99 -5.02 5.68
CA ILE A 90 0.97 -4.20 5.03
C ILE A 90 0.89 -4.64 3.57
N ARG A 91 -0.13 -5.42 3.21
CA ARG A 91 -0.20 -6.17 1.93
C ARG A 91 -0.07 -5.28 0.70
N ASN A 92 -0.66 -4.08 0.74
CA ASN A 92 -0.66 -3.14 -0.37
C ASN A 92 0.44 -2.05 -0.27
N ALA A 93 1.40 -2.14 0.65
CA ALA A 93 2.43 -1.10 0.79
C ALA A 93 3.22 -0.88 -0.51
N LEU A 94 3.69 -1.96 -1.13
CA LEU A 94 4.45 -1.89 -2.38
C LEU A 94 3.64 -1.36 -3.56
N LYS A 95 2.30 -1.47 -3.55
CA LYS A 95 1.45 -0.85 -4.57
C LYS A 95 1.63 0.68 -4.62
N TYR A 96 1.84 1.30 -3.46
CA TYR A 96 1.92 2.76 -3.31
C TYR A 96 3.34 3.26 -3.05
N GLN A 97 4.22 2.40 -2.53
CA GLN A 97 5.56 2.73 -2.05
C GLN A 97 6.61 1.74 -2.62
N SER A 98 6.42 1.32 -3.87
CA SER A 98 7.47 0.58 -4.61
C SER A 98 8.77 1.42 -4.66
N PRO A 99 9.95 0.79 -4.60
CA PRO A 99 11.21 1.50 -4.75
C PRO A 99 11.30 2.30 -6.05
N GLU A 100 11.60 3.59 -5.94
CA GLU A 100 11.67 4.51 -7.07
C GLU A 100 13.06 4.57 -7.70
N ASN A 101 14.11 4.21 -6.95
CA ASN A 101 15.50 4.22 -7.39
C ASN A 101 16.32 3.07 -6.78
N PRO A 102 17.52 2.76 -7.31
CA PRO A 102 18.33 1.64 -6.85
C PRO A 102 18.72 1.71 -5.36
N ASN A 103 18.99 2.91 -4.84
CA ASN A 103 19.37 3.10 -3.43
C ASN A 103 18.22 2.72 -2.48
N GLN A 104 16.97 3.02 -2.86
CA GLN A 104 15.80 2.57 -2.10
C GLN A 104 15.65 1.05 -2.13
N SER A 105 15.87 0.42 -3.30
CA SER A 105 15.83 -1.04 -3.44
C SER A 105 16.88 -1.71 -2.56
N GLU A 106 18.12 -1.23 -2.57
CA GLU A 106 19.20 -1.76 -1.74
C GLU A 106 18.92 -1.58 -0.24
N ALA A 107 18.47 -0.39 0.17
CA ALA A 107 18.12 -0.12 1.56
C ALA A 107 16.97 -1.04 2.05
N CYS A 108 16.00 -1.33 1.17
CA CYS A 108 14.93 -2.28 1.47
C CYS A 108 15.46 -3.70 1.66
N LEU A 109 16.24 -4.21 0.71
CA LEU A 109 16.78 -5.57 0.75
C LEU A 109 17.62 -5.80 2.01
N ARG A 110 18.42 -4.80 2.41
CA ARG A 110 19.18 -4.85 3.67
C ARG A 110 18.27 -5.00 4.89
N ARG A 111 17.19 -4.23 4.99
CA ARG A 111 16.23 -4.34 6.11
C ARG A 111 15.52 -5.69 6.13
N ILE A 112 15.15 -6.21 4.96
CA ILE A 112 14.50 -7.53 4.86
C ILE A 112 15.44 -8.63 5.36
N LYS A 113 16.74 -8.53 5.06
CA LYS A 113 17.75 -9.46 5.58
C LYS A 113 17.89 -9.44 7.10
N GLU A 114 17.55 -8.32 7.74
CA GLU A 114 17.58 -8.15 9.20
C GLU A 114 16.29 -8.64 9.88
N LEU A 115 15.24 -8.96 9.11
CA LEU A 115 13.99 -9.45 9.68
C LEU A 115 14.18 -10.83 10.32
N PRO A 116 13.43 -11.11 11.40
CA PRO A 116 13.30 -12.47 11.88
C PRO A 116 12.86 -13.39 10.75
N LYS A 117 13.38 -14.60 10.82
CA LYS A 117 13.01 -15.70 9.95
C LYS A 117 11.54 -16.09 10.17
N SER A 118 10.66 -15.75 9.22
CA SER A 118 9.20 -15.89 9.31
C SER A 118 8.59 -16.30 7.98
N SER A 119 7.51 -17.09 8.00
CA SER A 119 6.76 -17.45 6.78
C SER A 119 6.13 -16.24 6.10
N ILE A 120 5.89 -15.14 6.81
CA ILE A 120 5.30 -13.90 6.26
C ILE A 120 6.14 -13.28 5.14
N VAL A 121 7.44 -13.60 5.06
CA VAL A 121 8.32 -13.15 3.98
C VAL A 121 7.92 -13.76 2.62
N THR A 122 7.28 -14.94 2.61
CA THR A 122 6.69 -15.55 1.39
C THR A 122 5.54 -14.69 0.86
N GLU A 123 4.68 -14.20 1.75
CA GLU A 123 3.56 -13.33 1.38
C GLU A 123 4.09 -12.00 0.87
N PHE A 124 5.14 -11.46 1.51
CA PHE A 124 5.81 -10.26 1.04
C PHE A 124 6.41 -10.44 -0.36
N GLN A 125 7.06 -11.59 -0.63
CA GLN A 125 7.54 -11.94 -1.96
C GLN A 125 6.42 -11.93 -3.00
N ALA A 126 5.27 -12.54 -2.67
CA ALA A 126 4.10 -12.54 -3.55
C ALA A 126 3.59 -11.12 -3.83
N MET A 127 3.54 -10.25 -2.81
CA MET A 127 3.15 -8.85 -2.97
C MET A 127 4.15 -8.06 -3.83
N ALA A 128 5.46 -8.32 -3.67
CA ALA A 128 6.50 -7.71 -4.49
C ALA A 128 6.37 -8.11 -5.96
N ARG A 129 6.18 -9.39 -6.26
CA ARG A 129 5.92 -9.85 -7.63
C ARG A 129 4.66 -9.20 -8.21
N LYS A 130 3.56 -9.16 -7.44
CA LYS A 130 2.29 -8.56 -7.87
C LYS A 130 2.40 -7.06 -8.18
N HIS A 131 3.10 -6.30 -7.34
CA HIS A 131 3.06 -4.83 -7.41
C HIS A 131 4.26 -4.21 -8.13
N CYS A 132 5.42 -4.86 -8.07
CA CYS A 132 6.68 -4.35 -8.62
C CYS A 132 7.05 -5.00 -9.96
N TYR A 133 6.56 -6.21 -10.25
CA TYR A 133 6.79 -6.92 -11.51
C TYR A 133 5.56 -6.88 -12.44
N ARG A 134 5.05 -5.67 -12.68
CA ARG A 134 3.88 -5.41 -13.54
C ARG A 134 4.21 -4.47 -14.69
N LYS A 135 3.42 -4.52 -15.76
CA LYS A 135 3.52 -3.55 -16.87
C LYS A 135 3.36 -2.13 -16.33
N GLY A 136 4.32 -1.25 -16.66
CA GLY A 136 4.36 0.14 -16.18
C GLY A 136 5.00 0.35 -14.80
N ALA A 137 5.54 -0.68 -14.16
CA ALA A 137 6.43 -0.49 -13.01
C ALA A 137 7.80 0.06 -13.45
N SER A 138 8.46 0.85 -12.59
CA SER A 138 9.79 1.37 -12.86
C SER A 138 10.83 0.25 -12.96
N ALA A 139 11.95 0.50 -13.65
CA ALA A 139 13.06 -0.45 -13.70
C ALA A 139 13.58 -0.80 -12.30
N SER A 140 13.63 0.17 -11.38
CA SER A 140 14.04 -0.06 -9.98
C SER A 140 13.08 -0.95 -9.20
N ALA A 141 11.76 -0.82 -9.43
CA ALA A 141 10.77 -1.70 -8.81
C ALA A 141 10.87 -3.14 -9.36
N GLN A 142 11.03 -3.30 -10.68
CA GLN A 142 11.19 -4.62 -11.29
C GLN A 142 12.48 -5.32 -10.81
N ALA A 143 13.59 -4.58 -10.78
CA ALA A 143 14.86 -5.08 -10.26
C ALA A 143 14.76 -5.46 -8.78
N PHE A 144 14.05 -4.66 -7.98
CA PHE A 144 13.81 -4.98 -6.57
C PHE A 144 13.12 -6.34 -6.40
N ALA A 145 12.05 -6.64 -7.15
CA ALA A 145 11.36 -7.92 -7.04
C ALA A 145 12.26 -9.12 -7.38
N GLN A 146 13.08 -8.98 -8.43
CA GLN A 146 14.03 -10.04 -8.83
C GLN A 146 15.14 -10.25 -7.78
N LEU A 147 15.69 -9.17 -7.23
CA LEU A 147 16.71 -9.23 -6.20
C LEU A 147 16.15 -9.78 -4.89
N LEU A 148 14.90 -9.47 -4.56
CA LEU A 148 14.21 -10.03 -3.41
C LEU A 148 14.07 -11.55 -3.52
N ASP A 149 13.67 -12.05 -4.71
CA ASP A 149 13.57 -13.50 -4.95
C ASP A 149 14.90 -14.22 -4.66
N LYS A 150 16.01 -13.64 -5.14
CA LYS A 150 17.35 -14.17 -4.87
C LYS A 150 17.69 -14.11 -3.38
N LEU A 151 17.43 -12.98 -2.72
CA LEU A 151 17.73 -12.79 -1.30
C LEU A 151 17.00 -13.80 -0.42
N LEU A 152 15.71 -14.02 -0.69
CA LEU A 152 14.88 -14.96 0.06
C LEU A 152 15.32 -16.41 -0.17
N LEU A 153 15.71 -16.76 -1.40
CA LEU A 153 16.28 -18.06 -1.69
C LEU A 153 17.61 -18.28 -0.95
N GLU A 154 18.44 -17.26 -0.78
CA GLU A 154 19.74 -17.40 -0.10
C GLU A 154 19.63 -17.42 1.43
N HIS A 155 18.69 -16.67 2.02
CA HIS A 155 18.67 -16.42 3.47
C HIS A 155 17.51 -17.11 4.21
N PHE A 156 16.45 -17.50 3.49
CA PHE A 156 15.23 -18.06 4.07
C PHE A 156 14.87 -19.45 3.49
N HIS A 157 15.71 -20.05 2.63
CA HIS A 157 15.43 -21.32 1.92
C HIS A 157 14.77 -22.41 2.77
N GLU A 158 15.38 -22.76 3.91
CA GLU A 158 14.92 -23.86 4.79
C GLU A 158 13.50 -23.64 5.35
N GLN A 159 13.02 -22.39 5.36
CA GLN A 159 11.69 -22.03 5.85
C GLN A 159 10.67 -21.89 4.74
N LEU A 160 11.13 -21.47 3.56
CA LEU A 160 10.30 -21.45 2.36
C LEU A 160 10.07 -22.87 1.83
N TYR A 161 11.07 -23.74 2.01
CA TYR A 161 11.13 -25.12 1.51
C TYR A 161 11.72 -26.04 2.58
N PRO A 162 10.99 -26.33 3.68
CA PRO A 162 11.44 -27.31 4.66
C PRO A 162 11.63 -28.67 3.99
N ALA A 163 12.74 -29.34 4.32
CA ALA A 163 13.09 -30.64 3.73
C ALA A 163 11.91 -31.62 3.85
N GLY A 164 11.29 -31.94 2.72
CA GLY A 164 10.04 -32.72 2.65
C GLY A 164 9.00 -32.16 1.66
N SER A 165 9.11 -30.90 1.22
CA SER A 165 8.31 -30.38 0.11
C SER A 165 8.87 -30.85 -1.23
N THR A 166 8.64 -32.11 -1.58
CA THR A 166 8.87 -32.58 -2.95
C THR A 166 7.93 -31.84 -3.89
N LEU A 167 8.45 -30.87 -4.63
CA LEU A 167 7.84 -30.44 -5.88
C LEU A 167 7.87 -31.65 -6.80
N ASN A 168 6.72 -32.32 -6.92
CA ASN A 168 6.51 -33.35 -7.91
C ASN A 168 6.54 -32.66 -9.28
N LEU A 169 7.74 -32.47 -9.83
CA LEU A 169 7.94 -31.99 -11.18
C LEU A 169 7.70 -33.18 -12.12
N GLU A 170 6.45 -33.61 -12.22
CA GLU A 170 6.02 -34.42 -13.34
C GLU A 170 6.01 -33.53 -14.58
N SER A 171 7.09 -33.69 -15.34
CA SER A 171 7.18 -33.34 -16.74
C SER A 171 5.98 -33.92 -17.49
N SER A 172 4.98 -33.09 -17.78
CA SER A 172 4.04 -33.36 -18.87
C SER A 172 4.25 -32.31 -19.96
N SER A 173 4.55 -32.86 -21.12
CA SER A 173 4.90 -32.23 -22.38
C SER A 173 3.80 -31.34 -22.94
N SER A 174 4.18 -30.18 -23.49
CA SER A 174 3.41 -29.40 -24.45
C SER A 174 2.95 -30.24 -25.65
N PRO A 175 1.73 -30.02 -26.16
CA PRO A 175 1.42 -30.19 -27.58
C PRO A 175 1.34 -28.83 -28.29
N GLU A 176 1.87 -28.81 -29.52
CA GLU A 176 1.95 -27.69 -30.46
C GLU A 176 0.59 -27.09 -30.89
N PRO A 177 0.55 -25.83 -31.37
CA PRO A 177 -0.67 -25.18 -31.82
C PRO A 177 -0.98 -25.47 -33.31
N LYS A 178 -2.23 -25.85 -33.60
CA LYS A 178 -2.79 -25.87 -34.97
C LYS A 178 -3.49 -24.54 -35.30
N THR A 179 -3.26 -24.07 -36.52
CA THR A 179 -3.79 -22.88 -37.17
C THR A 179 -5.20 -23.11 -37.75
N LYS A 180 -6.08 -22.08 -37.71
CA LYS A 180 -6.72 -21.39 -38.87
C LYS A 180 -8.01 -20.61 -38.52
N SER A 181 -7.93 -19.31 -38.78
CA SER A 181 -8.83 -18.38 -39.53
C SER A 181 -10.37 -18.38 -39.45
N SER A 182 -10.89 -17.14 -39.60
CA SER A 182 -12.20 -16.64 -40.11
C SER A 182 -13.18 -16.18 -39.03
N SER A 183 -13.96 -15.09 -39.11
CA SER A 183 -14.12 -13.96 -40.07
C SER A 183 -15.02 -12.89 -39.41
N SER A 184 -14.92 -11.63 -39.87
CA SER A 184 -15.48 -10.33 -39.41
C SER A 184 -17.03 -10.20 -39.35
N PRO A 185 -17.68 -9.09 -38.87
CA PRO A 185 -17.66 -7.72 -39.47
C PRO A 185 -17.75 -6.52 -38.47
N PRO A 186 -17.81 -5.22 -38.93
CA PRO A 186 -17.43 -4.03 -38.14
C PRO A 186 -18.59 -3.07 -37.74
N LEU A 187 -18.19 -1.94 -37.12
CA LEU A 187 -18.88 -0.67 -36.79
C LEU A 187 -19.49 -0.50 -35.38
N SER A 188 -18.99 0.49 -34.61
CA SER A 188 -19.69 1.79 -34.45
C SER A 188 -18.93 2.76 -33.51
N SER A 189 -18.76 3.99 -34.03
CA SER A 189 -18.71 5.31 -33.36
C SER A 189 -17.98 5.48 -32.01
N GLY A 190 -16.89 6.23 -32.07
CA GLY A 190 -16.27 6.85 -30.89
C GLY A 190 -17.16 7.92 -30.27
N VAL A 191 -17.24 7.88 -28.95
CA VAL A 191 -17.68 9.01 -28.11
C VAL A 191 -16.43 9.50 -27.39
N SER A 192 -16.20 10.82 -27.41
CA SER A 192 -14.98 11.42 -26.87
C SER A 192 -15.00 11.36 -25.34
N LEU A 193 -13.86 10.98 -24.73
CA LEU A 193 -13.66 10.99 -23.27
C LEU A 193 -13.85 12.37 -22.62
N ARG A 194 -14.03 13.44 -23.41
CA ARG A 194 -14.41 14.77 -22.93
C ARG A 194 -15.92 14.87 -22.64
N GLU A 195 -16.77 14.22 -23.42
CA GLU A 195 -18.25 14.29 -23.28
C GLU A 195 -18.74 13.53 -22.04
N MET A 196 -18.03 12.47 -21.62
CA MET A 196 -18.38 11.69 -20.42
C MET A 196 -18.08 12.41 -19.09
N ARG A 197 -17.34 13.53 -19.11
CA ARG A 197 -16.90 14.23 -17.89
C ARG A 197 -17.92 15.25 -17.38
N GLU A 198 -18.80 15.75 -18.23
CA GLU A 198 -19.75 16.83 -17.88
C GLU A 198 -21.09 16.31 -17.32
N GLU A 199 -21.43 15.05 -17.55
CA GLU A 199 -22.74 14.50 -17.16
C GLU A 199 -22.79 13.87 -15.75
N ARG A 200 -21.66 13.80 -15.04
CA ARG A 200 -21.54 13.18 -13.69
C ARG A 200 -21.29 14.14 -12.53
N LEU A 201 -21.48 15.44 -12.73
CA LEU A 201 -21.47 16.40 -11.63
C LEU A 201 -22.86 16.53 -11.02
N ALA A 202 -22.96 16.15 -9.74
CA ALA A 202 -24.16 16.32 -8.93
C ALA A 202 -24.62 17.80 -8.93
N PRO A 203 -25.94 18.09 -8.88
CA PRO A 203 -26.48 19.45 -9.09
C PRO A 203 -25.90 20.52 -8.16
N HIS A 204 -25.43 20.13 -6.97
CA HIS A 204 -24.88 21.04 -5.96
C HIS A 204 -23.43 21.49 -6.23
N LEU A 205 -22.70 20.88 -7.17
CA LEU A 205 -21.33 21.27 -7.53
C LEU A 205 -21.26 22.18 -8.78
N ARG A 206 -22.40 22.56 -9.37
CA ARG A 206 -22.44 23.48 -10.53
C ARG A 206 -22.37 24.95 -10.16
N ALA A 207 -22.29 25.28 -8.87
CA ALA A 207 -22.46 26.65 -8.38
C ALA A 207 -21.29 27.10 -7.49
N THR A 208 -20.08 27.20 -8.03
CA THR A 208 -19.05 28.11 -7.50
C THR A 208 -18.09 28.52 -8.62
N GLU A 209 -18.57 29.31 -9.58
CA GLU A 209 -17.70 30.09 -10.47
C GLU A 209 -17.90 31.60 -10.27
N ASP A 210 -18.26 32.02 -9.05
CA ASP A 210 -18.24 33.43 -8.69
C ASP A 210 -17.29 33.67 -7.52
N VAL A 211 -16.21 34.39 -7.82
CA VAL A 211 -15.15 34.80 -6.88
C VAL A 211 -15.72 35.69 -5.76
N SER A 212 -16.90 36.28 -5.97
CA SER A 212 -17.62 37.08 -4.97
C SER A 212 -18.11 36.24 -3.77
N SER A 213 -18.60 35.02 -4.00
CA SER A 213 -19.16 34.14 -2.95
C SER A 213 -18.10 33.57 -2.01
N VAL A 214 -16.87 33.35 -2.49
CA VAL A 214 -15.76 32.84 -1.66
C VAL A 214 -15.29 33.90 -0.66
N ARG A 215 -15.32 35.19 -1.05
CA ARG A 215 -15.00 36.30 -0.15
C ARG A 215 -16.05 36.46 0.95
N GLN A 216 -17.33 36.36 0.61
CA GLN A 216 -18.41 36.45 1.60
C GLN A 216 -18.34 35.32 2.65
N LEU A 217 -18.06 34.08 2.22
CA LEU A 217 -17.91 32.95 3.16
C LEU A 217 -16.68 33.08 4.07
N SER A 218 -15.59 33.66 3.57
CA SER A 218 -14.39 33.96 4.37
C SER A 218 -14.68 34.97 5.48
N GLU A 219 -15.43 36.04 5.17
CA GLU A 219 -15.79 37.07 6.14
C GLU A 219 -16.79 36.56 7.19
N GLU A 220 -17.76 35.74 6.78
CA GLU A 220 -18.78 35.18 7.66
C GLU A 220 -18.22 34.18 8.70
N TYR A 221 -17.29 33.30 8.29
CA TYR A 221 -16.80 32.23 9.16
C TYR A 221 -15.50 32.57 9.91
N PHE A 222 -14.67 33.45 9.36
CA PHE A 222 -13.32 33.70 9.89
C PHE A 222 -13.06 35.15 10.27
N GLY A 223 -14.02 36.06 10.02
CA GLY A 223 -13.97 37.45 10.48
C GLY A 223 -12.78 38.27 9.98
N LYS A 224 -12.04 37.79 8.97
CA LYS A 224 -10.89 38.46 8.36
C LYS A 224 -10.90 38.27 6.85
N THR A 225 -10.54 39.32 6.14
CA THR A 225 -10.29 39.25 4.69
C THR A 225 -9.05 38.41 4.40
N LEU A 226 -9.06 37.62 3.32
CA LEU A 226 -7.93 36.76 2.89
C LEU A 226 -6.56 37.49 2.83
N GLN A 227 -6.56 38.81 2.67
CA GLN A 227 -5.36 39.64 2.69
C GLN A 227 -4.68 39.68 4.08
N GLU A 228 -5.45 39.61 5.17
CA GLU A 228 -4.94 39.73 6.56
C GLU A 228 -4.43 38.39 7.13
N ALA A 229 -4.80 37.26 6.51
CA ALA A 229 -4.33 35.93 6.92
C ALA A 229 -2.94 35.58 6.36
N ALA A 230 -2.45 36.34 5.38
CA ALA A 230 -1.15 36.08 4.73
C ALA A 230 0.03 36.78 5.43
N ASP A 231 -0.23 37.79 6.27
CA ASP A 231 0.80 38.63 6.92
C ASP A 231 0.92 38.39 8.45
N GLY A 232 0.45 37.24 8.95
CA GLY A 232 0.43 36.89 10.38
C GLY A 232 1.26 35.66 10.75
#